data_AF-A0A7W4B408-F1
#
_entry.id   AF-A0A7W4B408-F1
#
_cell.length_a   1.000
_cell.length_b   1.000
_cell.length_c   1.000
_cell.angle_alpha   90.00
_cell.angle_beta   90.00
_cell.angle_gamma   90.00
#
_symmetry.space_group_name_H-M   'P 1'
#
loop_
_entity.id
_entity.type
_entity.pdbx_description
1 polymer ?
#
loop_
_entity_poly.entity_id
_entity_poly.type
_entity_poly.pdbx_seq_one_letter_code
_entity_poly.pdbx_strand_id
1 'polypeptide(L)'
;MATINIDLNIIDNDIALDGFAVPSQLTNSDVIAQDVKHRIIESRKLTELIGLRNKNIVAKVLTEIELIVEQDERLIPGTIKVTKQLTGEISVTAHTIEGAI
;
A
#
# COMPACT_ATOMS: atom_id res chain seq x y z
N MET A 1 -21.46 -11.42 0.91
CA MET A 1 -21.97 -10.06 0.68
C MET A 1 -20.78 -9.26 0.20
N ALA A 2 -20.89 -8.51 -0.90
CA ALA A 2 -19.80 -7.64 -1.35
C ALA A 2 -19.68 -6.45 -0.39
N THR A 3 -18.47 -6.13 0.04
CA THR A 3 -18.19 -4.99 0.92
C THR A 3 -17.80 -3.82 0.05
N ILE A 4 -18.61 -2.76 0.05
CA ILE A 4 -18.35 -1.52 -0.68
C ILE A 4 -17.27 -0.74 0.05
N ASN A 5 -16.08 -0.59 -0.53
CA ASN A 5 -15.03 0.27 -0.02
C ASN A 5 -15.11 1.64 -0.71
N ILE A 6 -15.33 2.70 0.08
CA ILE A 6 -15.27 4.10 -0.37
C ILE A 6 -14.47 4.88 0.66
N ASP A 7 -13.53 5.70 0.19
CA ASP A 7 -12.75 6.60 1.04
C ASP A 7 -12.40 7.91 0.31
N LEU A 8 -11.89 8.90 1.02
CA LEU A 8 -11.32 10.11 0.44
C LEU A 8 -10.02 9.78 -0.29
N ASN A 9 -9.83 10.39 -1.45
CA ASN A 9 -8.60 10.25 -2.22
C ASN A 9 -7.52 11.17 -1.64
N ILE A 10 -6.40 10.58 -1.21
CA ILE A 10 -5.25 11.27 -0.64
C ILE A 10 -4.07 11.18 -1.60
N ILE A 11 -3.62 12.33 -2.08
CA ILE A 11 -2.44 12.47 -2.96
C ILE A 11 -1.45 13.38 -2.25
N ASP A 12 -0.18 12.95 -2.18
CA ASP A 12 0.90 13.72 -1.56
C ASP A 12 0.63 14.21 -0.13
N ASN A 13 -0.05 13.37 0.67
CA ASN A 13 -0.49 13.63 2.05
C ASN A 13 -1.55 14.73 2.19
N ASP A 14 -2.28 15.06 1.12
CA ASP A 14 -3.40 16.00 1.16
C ASP A 14 -4.65 15.44 0.45
N ILE A 15 -5.80 16.03 0.75
CA ILE A 15 -7.08 15.67 0.14
C ILE A 15 -7.06 16.12 -1.32
N ALA A 16 -7.18 15.16 -2.24
CA ALA A 16 -7.30 15.45 -3.65
C ALA A 16 -8.70 15.99 -3.97
N LEU A 17 -8.77 17.08 -4.72
CA LEU A 17 -10.04 17.65 -5.19
C LEU A 17 -10.36 17.19 -6.61
N ASP A 18 -11.65 17.09 -6.93
CA ASP A 18 -12.14 16.85 -8.28
C ASP A 18 -12.24 18.14 -9.12
N GLY A 19 -12.81 18.04 -10.33
CA GLY A 19 -13.01 19.18 -11.23
C GLY A 19 -13.97 20.27 -10.72
N PHE A 20 -14.70 20.02 -9.63
CA PHE A 20 -15.60 20.97 -8.98
C PHE A 20 -15.03 21.51 -7.66
N ALA A 21 -13.75 21.24 -7.39
CA ALA A 21 -13.07 21.62 -6.15
C ALA A 21 -13.71 21.01 -4.88
N VAL A 22 -14.33 19.83 -4.98
CA VAL A 22 -14.78 19.04 -3.82
C VAL A 22 -13.86 17.84 -3.59
N PRO A 23 -13.77 17.31 -2.36
CA PRO A 23 -12.98 16.11 -2.09
C PRO A 23 -13.35 14.96 -3.01
N SER A 24 -12.36 14.47 -3.76
CA SER A 24 -12.51 13.29 -4.61
C SER A 24 -12.46 12.02 -3.75
N GLN A 25 -13.05 10.95 -4.27
CA GLN A 25 -13.18 9.68 -3.58
C GLN A 25 -12.49 8.55 -4.35
N LEU A 26 -11.99 7.57 -3.61
CA LEU A 26 -11.57 6.28 -4.13
C LEU A 26 -12.66 5.25 -3.89
N THR A 27 -12.68 4.21 -4.72
CA THR A 27 -13.59 3.08 -4.58
C THR A 27 -12.85 1.77 -4.79
N ASN A 28 -13.41 0.66 -4.31
CA ASN A 28 -12.91 -0.66 -4.64
C ASN A 28 -11.44 -0.88 -4.25
N SER A 29 -10.69 -1.55 -5.11
CA SER A 29 -9.26 -1.85 -4.92
C SER A 29 -8.41 -0.61 -4.74
N ASP A 30 -8.85 0.57 -5.19
CA ASP A 30 -8.09 1.81 -5.03
C ASP A 30 -8.04 2.27 -3.57
N VAL A 31 -9.13 2.06 -2.81
CA VAL A 31 -9.16 2.31 -1.36
C VAL A 31 -8.16 1.38 -0.66
N ILE A 32 -8.17 0.09 -1.04
CA ILE A 32 -7.26 -0.91 -0.47
C ILE A 32 -5.80 -0.55 -0.79
N ALA A 33 -5.52 -0.12 -2.02
CA ALA A 33 -4.19 0.32 -2.43
C ALA A 33 -3.71 1.55 -1.64
N GLN A 34 -4.59 2.53 -1.40
CA GLN A 34 -4.30 3.68 -0.57
C GLN A 34 -3.99 3.28 0.88
N ASP A 35 -4.82 2.42 1.49
CA ASP A 35 -4.62 1.95 2.86
C ASP A 35 -3.32 1.17 3.03
N VAL A 36 -2.97 0.33 2.06
CA VAL A 36 -1.68 -0.37 2.01
C VAL A 36 -0.53 0.63 1.96
N LYS A 37 -0.60 1.64 1.08
CA LYS A 37 0.42 2.69 0.98
C LYS A 37 0.58 3.44 2.31
N HIS A 38 -0.52 3.86 2.93
CA HIS A 38 -0.50 4.56 4.22
C HIS A 38 0.09 3.69 5.32
N ARG A 39 -0.35 2.44 5.47
CA ARG A 39 0.16 1.52 6.48
C ARG A 39 1.68 1.34 6.37
N ILE A 40 2.21 1.22 5.15
CA ILE A 40 3.66 1.12 4.93
C ILE A 40 4.37 2.42 5.33
N ILE A 41 3.83 3.59 4.98
CA ILE A 41 4.41 4.90 5.34
C ILE A 41 4.41 5.08 6.87
N GLU A 42 3.28 4.79 7.52
CA GLU A 42 3.08 4.91 8.97
C GLU A 42 3.98 3.98 9.77
N SER A 43 4.28 2.79 9.23
CA SER A 43 5.23 1.85 9.85
C SER A 43 6.67 2.38 9.90
N ARG A 44 6.99 3.40 9.11
CA ARG A 44 8.33 3.99 8.91
C ARG A 44 9.39 3.03 8.37
N LYS A 45 9.03 1.81 7.95
CA LYS A 45 9.98 0.82 7.42
C LYS A 45 10.73 1.26 6.16
N LEU A 46 10.09 2.09 5.33
CA LEU A 46 10.74 2.64 4.14
C LEU A 46 11.99 3.48 4.47
N THR A 47 12.00 4.15 5.62
CA THR A 47 13.13 4.99 6.03
C THR A 47 14.38 4.18 6.35
N GLU A 48 14.22 2.92 6.80
CA GLU A 48 15.34 2.00 7.05
C GLU A 48 16.07 1.60 5.76
N LEU A 49 15.41 1.73 4.59
CA LEU A 49 16.00 1.41 3.29
C LEU A 49 16.87 2.54 2.72
N ILE A 50 16.82 3.75 3.30
CA ILE A 50 17.55 4.92 2.81
C ILE A 50 19.05 4.69 2.99
N GLY A 51 19.79 4.71 1.88
CA GLY A 51 21.25 4.46 1.88
C GLY A 51 21.65 3.01 2.20
N LEU A 52 20.70 2.12 2.49
CA LEU A 52 20.97 0.73 2.85
C LEU A 52 21.37 -0.09 1.63
N ARG A 53 22.58 -0.67 1.67
CA ARG A 53 23.16 -1.46 0.57
C ARG A 53 23.33 -2.95 0.89
N ASN A 54 23.21 -3.34 2.15
CA ASN A 54 23.35 -4.74 2.55
C ASN A 54 22.11 -5.52 2.10
N LYS A 55 22.29 -6.42 1.11
CA LYS A 55 21.20 -7.18 0.49
C LYS A 55 20.39 -8.01 1.49
N ASN A 56 21.04 -8.57 2.52
CA ASN A 56 20.35 -9.38 3.53
C ASN A 56 19.44 -8.52 4.41
N ILE A 57 19.91 -7.33 4.80
CA ILE A 57 19.11 -6.39 5.60
C ILE A 57 17.98 -5.80 4.74
N VAL A 58 18.25 -5.46 3.49
CA VAL A 58 17.20 -5.02 2.55
C VAL A 58 16.13 -6.09 2.40
N ALA A 59 16.51 -7.35 2.16
CA ALA A 59 15.56 -8.46 2.07
C ALA A 59 14.72 -8.60 3.35
N LYS A 60 15.34 -8.51 4.52
CA LYS A 60 14.63 -8.52 5.82
C LYS A 60 13.59 -7.41 5.93
N VAL A 61 13.96 -6.16 5.61
CA VAL A 61 13.03 -5.02 5.68
C VAL A 61 11.89 -5.18 4.66
N LEU A 62 12.16 -5.69 3.45
CA LEU A 62 11.10 -5.97 2.48
C LEU A 62 10.13 -7.05 2.98
N THR A 63 10.63 -8.11 3.62
CA THR A 63 9.77 -9.12 4.29
C THR A 63 8.97 -8.51 5.43
N GLU A 64 9.54 -7.61 6.22
CA GLU A 64 8.80 -6.91 7.28
C GLU A 64 7.68 -6.03 6.71
N ILE A 65 7.91 -5.35 5.58
CA ILE A 65 6.87 -4.60 4.86
C ILE A 65 5.77 -5.55 4.36
N GLU A 66 6.13 -6.71 3.80
CA GLU A 66 5.18 -7.73 3.35
C GLU A 66 4.26 -8.17 4.50
N LEU A 67 4.83 -8.45 5.67
CA LEU A 67 4.07 -8.82 6.87
C LEU A 67 3.19 -7.68 7.43
N ILE A 68 3.53 -6.43 7.17
CA ILE A 68 2.68 -5.28 7.51
C ILE A 68 1.47 -5.22 6.57
N VAL A 69 1.68 -5.44 5.28
CA VAL A 69 0.61 -5.45 4.27
C VAL A 69 -0.34 -6.63 4.48
N GLU A 70 0.17 -7.79 4.88
CA GLU A 70 -0.61 -8.98 5.25
C GLU A 70 -1.63 -8.76 6.37
N GLN A 71 -1.51 -7.68 7.15
CA GLN A 71 -2.50 -7.33 8.18
C GLN A 71 -3.76 -6.67 7.60
N ASP A 72 -3.87 -6.52 6.28
CA ASP A 72 -5.09 -6.07 5.63
C ASP A 72 -5.99 -7.27 5.27
N GLU A 73 -7.09 -7.43 6.00
CA GLU A 73 -8.02 -8.57 5.85
C GLU A 73 -8.71 -8.62 4.47
N ARG A 74 -8.59 -7.56 3.65
CA ARG A 74 -9.14 -7.50 2.29
C ARG A 74 -8.18 -8.10 1.25
N LEU A 75 -6.96 -8.44 1.63
CA LEU A 75 -5.96 -9.09 0.77
C LEU A 75 -5.92 -10.60 1.05
N ILE A 76 -5.58 -11.39 0.02
CA ILE A 76 -5.39 -12.84 0.16
C ILE A 76 -3.97 -13.11 0.68
N PRO A 77 -3.81 -13.71 1.87
CA PRO A 77 -2.49 -14.01 2.41
C PRO A 77 -1.66 -14.90 1.50
N GLY A 78 -0.35 -14.63 1.45
CA GLY A 78 0.61 -15.32 0.58
C GLY A 78 0.59 -14.87 -0.88
N THR A 79 -0.25 -13.89 -1.25
CA THR A 79 -0.24 -13.28 -2.58
C THR A 79 0.46 -11.93 -2.63
N ILE A 80 0.80 -11.38 -1.46
CA ILE A 80 1.49 -10.10 -1.32
C ILE A 80 2.94 -10.31 -1.75
N LYS A 81 3.45 -9.40 -2.59
CA LYS A 81 4.84 -9.36 -2.98
C LYS A 81 5.36 -7.94 -2.94
N VAL A 82 6.39 -7.72 -2.16
CA VAL A 82 7.07 -6.42 -2.03
C VAL A 82 8.42 -6.48 -2.74
N THR A 83 8.64 -5.58 -3.69
CA THR A 83 9.90 -5.51 -4.43
C THR A 83 10.46 -4.10 -4.46
N LYS A 84 11.79 -3.99 -4.36
CA LYS A 84 12.51 -2.74 -4.61
C LYS A 84 12.94 -2.70 -6.07
N GLN A 85 12.46 -1.71 -6.79
CA GLN A 85 12.85 -1.46 -8.18
C GLN A 85 14.25 -0.84 -8.28
N LEU A 86 14.85 -0.89 -9.46
CA LEU A 86 16.17 -0.28 -9.71
C LEU A 86 16.16 1.24 -9.50
N THR A 87 15.01 1.88 -9.75
CA THR A 87 14.73 3.30 -9.49
C THR A 87 14.74 3.66 -8.00
N GLY A 88 14.68 2.65 -7.11
CA GLY A 88 14.57 2.83 -5.66
C GLY A 88 13.13 2.78 -5.16
N GLU A 89 12.14 2.76 -6.05
CA GLU A 89 10.72 2.65 -5.70
C GLU A 89 10.39 1.28 -5.09
N ILE A 90 9.48 1.28 -4.11
CA ILE A 90 8.93 0.05 -3.55
C ILE A 90 7.59 -0.24 -4.24
N SER A 91 7.54 -1.37 -4.94
CA SER A 91 6.33 -1.87 -5.59
C SER A 91 5.71 -2.98 -4.76
N VAL A 92 4.40 -2.89 -4.53
CA VAL A 92 3.61 -3.90 -3.83
C VAL A 92 2.54 -4.42 -4.78
N THR A 93 2.44 -5.74 -4.91
CA THR A 93 1.38 -6.42 -5.66
C THR A 93 0.70 -7.43 -4.77
N ALA A 94 -0.62 -7.51 -4.79
CA ALA A 94 -1.41 -8.46 -4.00
C ALA A 94 -2.72 -8.78 -4.73
N HIS A 95 -3.35 -9.90 -4.37
CA HIS A 95 -4.72 -10.20 -4.80
C HIS A 95 -5.70 -9.83 -3.70
N THR A 96 -6.80 -9.18 -4.07
CA THR A 96 -7.90 -8.89 -3.17
C THR A 96 -8.78 -10.14 -3.01
N ILE A 97 -9.41 -10.27 -1.84
CA ILE A 97 -10.44 -11.30 -1.64
C ILE A 97 -11.63 -11.04 -2.60
N GLU A 98 -12.32 -12.10 -3.00
CA GLU A 98 -13.52 -11.96 -3.84
C GLU A 98 -14.58 -11.13 -3.10
N GLY A 99 -15.06 -10.05 -3.74
CA GLY A 99 -16.04 -9.14 -3.14
C GLY A 99 -15.46 -8.02 -2.28
N ALA A 100 -14.14 -7.88 -2.19
CA ALA A 100 -13.48 -6.64 -1.76
C ALA A 100 -13.43 -5.65 -2.94
N ILE A 101 -14.60 -5.05 -3.19
CA ILE A 101 -14.89 -3.99 -4.15
C ILE A 101 -15.60 -2.89 -3.37
#